data_AF-A0A922W241-F1
#
_entry.id   AF-A0A922W241-F1
#
_cell.length_a   1.000
_cell.length_b   1.000
_cell.length_c   1.000
_cell.angle_alpha   90.00
_cell.angle_beta   90.00
_cell.angle_gamma   90.00
#
_symmetry.space_group_name_H-M   'P 1'
#
loop_
_entity.id
_entity.type
_entity.pdbx_description
1 polymer ?
#
loop_
_entity_poly.entity_id
_entity_poly.type
_entity_poly.pdbx_seq_one_letter_code
_entity_poly.pdbx_strand_id
1 'polypeptide(L)'
;MILTTLALAACSGAVDSPARSVPSGDPEHGLEVMSRVGCGSCHAIPGIDWPEGRVGPSLDGLGRRALIGSGLPNRPETLIPYLVDAPSVDEGSPMPPMPISEEEARDIAAYLYGL
;
A
#
# COMPACT_ATOMS: atom_id res chain seq x y z
N MET A 1 -13.99 13.70 -51.21
CA MET A 1 -13.28 13.52 -49.92
C MET A 1 -14.06 14.26 -48.85
N ILE A 2 -15.01 13.59 -48.20
CA ILE A 2 -15.72 14.12 -47.02
C ILE A 2 -15.17 13.34 -45.84
N LEU A 3 -14.46 14.05 -44.96
CA LEU A 3 -13.71 13.49 -43.84
C LEU A 3 -14.67 13.30 -42.66
N THR A 4 -15.06 12.06 -42.38
CA THR A 4 -15.91 11.70 -41.25
C THR A 4 -15.08 11.80 -39.97
N THR A 5 -15.33 12.81 -39.14
CA THR A 5 -14.72 12.94 -37.82
C THR A 5 -15.39 11.98 -36.85
N LEU A 6 -14.68 10.94 -36.44
CA LEU A 6 -15.07 10.01 -35.39
C LEU A 6 -14.80 10.69 -34.03
N ALA A 7 -15.84 11.16 -33.35
CA ALA A 7 -15.71 11.69 -32.00
C ALA A 7 -15.65 10.52 -31.00
N LEU A 8 -14.46 10.22 -30.47
CA LEU A 8 -14.34 9.37 -29.29
C LEU A 8 -14.74 10.19 -28.06
N ALA A 9 -15.96 9.98 -27.56
CA ALA A 9 -16.35 10.39 -26.22
C ALA A 9 -15.71 9.42 -25.21
N ALA A 10 -14.53 9.77 -24.70
CA ALA A 10 -13.96 9.10 -23.53
C ALA A 10 -14.65 9.65 -22.28
N CYS A 11 -15.62 8.90 -21.75
CA CYS A 11 -16.09 9.14 -20.39
C CYS A 11 -14.98 8.75 -19.42
N SER A 12 -14.17 9.71 -18.99
CA SER A 12 -13.32 9.56 -17.80
C SER A 12 -14.24 9.54 -16.56
N GLY A 13 -14.91 8.40 -16.35
CA GLY A 13 -15.30 8.03 -15.01
C GLY A 13 -14.02 7.70 -14.27
N ALA A 14 -13.57 8.61 -13.40
CA ALA A 14 -12.73 8.22 -12.28
C ALA A 14 -13.58 7.23 -11.48
N VAL A 15 -13.45 5.95 -11.81
CA VAL A 15 -14.00 4.88 -10.98
C VAL A 15 -13.13 4.92 -9.72
N ASP A 16 -13.67 5.49 -8.65
CA ASP A 16 -13.18 5.24 -7.32
C ASP A 16 -13.13 3.72 -7.20
N SER A 17 -11.91 3.19 -7.34
CA SER A 17 -11.70 1.75 -7.21
C SER A 17 -12.01 1.46 -5.75
N PRO A 18 -12.98 0.59 -5.45
CA PRO A 18 -13.34 0.31 -4.07
C PRO A 18 -12.05 -0.07 -3.33
N ALA A 19 -11.82 0.60 -2.20
CA ALA A 19 -10.68 0.34 -1.34
C ALA A 19 -10.53 -1.18 -1.17
N ARG A 20 -9.32 -1.69 -1.40
CA ARG A 20 -9.07 -3.12 -1.33
C ARG A 20 -9.33 -3.58 0.10
N SER A 21 -10.24 -4.53 0.30
CA SER A 21 -10.51 -5.05 1.64
C SER A 21 -9.52 -6.16 2.00
N VAL A 22 -9.00 -6.16 3.23
CA VAL A 22 -8.28 -7.30 3.81
C VAL A 22 -9.23 -8.03 4.77
N PRO A 23 -9.66 -9.26 4.46
CA PRO A 23 -10.47 -10.03 5.39
C PRO A 23 -9.77 -10.19 6.75
N SER A 24 -10.53 -9.97 7.83
CA SER A 24 -10.06 -10.13 9.21
C SER A 24 -8.92 -9.21 9.64
N GLY A 25 -8.63 -8.13 8.92
CA GLY A 25 -7.66 -7.12 9.36
C GLY A 25 -8.33 -6.05 10.24
N ASP A 26 -7.67 -5.69 11.34
CA ASP A 26 -8.02 -4.59 12.22
C ASP A 26 -7.15 -3.36 11.90
N PRO A 27 -7.70 -2.30 11.27
CA PRO A 27 -6.92 -1.13 10.89
C PRO A 27 -6.42 -0.33 12.10
N GLU A 28 -7.15 -0.30 13.22
CA GLU A 28 -6.71 0.43 14.42
C GLU A 28 -5.48 -0.24 15.02
N HIS A 29 -5.51 -1.56 15.16
CA HIS A 29 -4.34 -2.34 15.57
C HIS A 29 -3.19 -2.22 14.56
N GLY A 30 -3.49 -2.17 13.25
CA GLY A 30 -2.48 -1.98 12.21
C GLY A 30 -1.66 -0.69 12.39
N LEU A 31 -2.32 0.42 12.75
CA LEU A 31 -1.64 1.69 13.06
C LEU A 31 -0.75 1.57 14.31
N GLU A 32 -1.22 0.88 15.35
CA GLU A 32 -0.45 0.62 16.57
C GLU A 32 0.81 -0.22 16.28
N VAL A 33 0.67 -1.28 15.49
CA VAL A 33 1.79 -2.13 15.07
C VAL A 33 2.82 -1.30 14.31
N MET A 34 2.41 -0.53 13.29
CA MET A 34 3.34 0.30 12.51
C MET A 34 4.13 1.28 13.39
N SER A 35 3.46 1.87 14.38
CA SER A 35 4.08 2.77 15.35
C SER A 35 5.10 2.03 16.23
N ARG A 36 4.74 0.84 16.72
CA ARG A 36 5.60 0.02 17.60
C ARG A 36 6.84 -0.53 16.89
N VAL A 37 6.70 -1.01 15.65
CA VAL A 37 7.81 -1.64 14.90
C VAL A 37 8.62 -0.65 14.07
N GLY A 38 8.28 0.64 14.14
CA GLY A 38 9.11 1.72 13.61
C GLY A 38 8.96 1.94 12.11
N CYS A 39 7.80 1.64 11.50
CA CYS A 39 7.54 1.91 10.08
C CYS A 39 7.73 3.40 9.74
N GLY A 40 7.39 4.29 10.68
CA GLY A 40 7.57 5.75 10.56
C GLY A 40 9.04 6.19 10.40
N SER A 41 10.02 5.37 10.78
CA SER A 41 11.45 5.71 10.60
C SER A 41 11.85 5.80 9.12
N CYS A 42 11.16 5.06 8.24
CA CYS A 42 11.44 5.01 6.81
C CYS A 42 10.36 5.72 5.98
N HIS A 43 9.11 5.74 6.45
CA HIS A 43 7.97 6.26 5.71
C HIS A 43 7.24 7.39 6.44
N ALA A 44 6.71 8.35 5.69
CA ALA A 44 5.65 9.24 6.17
C ALA A 44 4.30 8.54 6.05
N ILE A 45 3.58 8.41 7.17
CA ILE A 45 2.36 7.61 7.30
C ILE A 45 1.26 8.49 7.93
N PRO A 46 0.12 8.73 7.24
CA PRO A 46 -1.03 9.35 7.89
C PRO A 46 -1.35 8.63 9.20
N GLY A 47 -1.54 9.36 10.31
CA GLY A 47 -1.77 8.77 11.64
C GLY A 47 -0.51 8.53 12.49
N ILE A 48 0.70 8.70 11.94
CA ILE A 48 1.96 8.69 12.70
C ILE A 48 2.68 10.02 12.48
N ASP A 49 2.56 10.93 13.45
CA ASP A 49 3.10 12.30 13.35
C ASP A 49 4.63 12.37 13.48
N TRP A 50 5.25 11.39 14.15
CA TRP A 50 6.70 11.29 14.25
C TRP A 50 7.12 9.85 14.59
N PRO A 51 8.18 9.29 13.98
CA PRO A 51 9.01 9.89 12.92
C PRO A 51 8.31 9.94 11.55
N GLU A 52 8.75 10.87 10.69
CA GLU A 52 8.29 11.02 9.28
C GLU A 52 9.42 10.69 8.29
N GLY A 53 9.75 9.41 8.17
CA GLY A 53 10.83 8.94 7.30
C GLY A 53 10.58 9.21 5.82
N ARG A 54 11.67 9.34 5.05
CA ARG A 54 11.64 9.52 3.58
C ARG A 54 12.63 8.61 2.85
N VAL A 55 13.07 7.54 3.51
CA VAL A 55 13.88 6.48 2.89
C VAL A 55 13.00 5.70 1.93
N GLY A 56 11.80 5.32 2.39
CA GLY A 56 10.72 4.85 1.54
C GLY A 56 9.80 5.99 1.09
N PRO A 57 8.95 5.76 0.08
CA PRO A 57 7.92 6.73 -0.31
C PRO A 57 6.91 6.91 0.82
N SER A 58 6.16 8.02 0.84
CA SER A 58 5.01 8.13 1.75
C SER A 58 4.03 6.96 1.52
N LEU A 59 3.32 6.54 2.57
CA LEU A 59 2.26 5.53 2.48
C LEU A 59 0.86 6.12 2.27
N ASP A 60 0.74 7.46 2.21
CA ASP A 60 -0.53 8.11 1.88
C ASP A 60 -1.06 7.65 0.52
N GLY A 61 -2.33 7.28 0.47
CA GLY A 61 -2.99 6.76 -0.73
C GLY A 61 -2.45 5.44 -1.24
N LEU A 62 -1.74 4.63 -0.42
CA LEU A 62 -1.27 3.31 -0.83
C LEU A 62 -2.42 2.46 -1.38
N GLY A 63 -3.61 2.53 -0.77
CA GLY A 63 -4.82 1.85 -1.22
C GLY A 63 -5.19 2.11 -2.68
N ARG A 64 -4.84 3.28 -3.24
CA ARG A 64 -5.10 3.65 -4.63
C ARG A 64 -3.99 3.26 -5.60
N ARG A 65 -2.82 2.83 -5.11
CA ARG A 65 -1.68 2.45 -5.97
C ARG A 65 -1.96 1.10 -6.62
N ALA A 66 -1.55 0.98 -7.89
CA ALA A 66 -1.63 -0.28 -8.62
C ALA A 66 -0.49 -1.24 -8.23
N LEU A 67 0.68 -0.71 -7.89
CA LEU A 67 1.91 -1.46 -7.67
C LEU A 67 2.58 -1.08 -6.33
N ILE A 68 3.36 -2.00 -5.78
CA ILE A 68 4.25 -1.85 -4.62
C ILE A 68 5.67 -2.34 -4.96
N GLY A 69 6.64 -2.02 -4.10
CA GLY A 69 8.03 -2.48 -4.26
C GLY A 69 8.60 -2.17 -5.65
N SER A 70 9.27 -3.16 -6.24
CA SER A 70 9.84 -3.10 -7.59
C SER A 70 8.84 -3.27 -8.74
N GLY A 71 7.53 -3.28 -8.48
CA GLY A 71 6.48 -3.44 -9.49
C GLY A 71 5.52 -4.60 -9.24
N LEU A 72 5.46 -5.08 -8.00
CA LEU A 72 4.52 -6.13 -7.60
C LEU A 72 3.08 -5.59 -7.58
N PRO A 73 2.07 -6.38 -7.97
CA PRO A 73 0.68 -5.93 -7.88
C PRO A 73 0.28 -5.63 -6.44
N ASN A 74 -0.34 -4.47 -6.21
CA ASN A 74 -0.86 -4.12 -4.91
C ASN A 74 -2.15 -4.90 -4.64
N ARG A 75 -2.04 -6.08 -4.04
CA ARG A 75 -3.15 -6.95 -3.63
C ARG A 75 -2.83 -7.57 -2.28
N PRO A 76 -3.83 -7.94 -1.44
CA PRO A 76 -3.58 -8.56 -0.14
C PRO A 76 -2.59 -9.72 -0.20
N GLU A 77 -2.72 -10.59 -1.20
CA GLU A 77 -1.91 -11.80 -1.38
C GLU A 77 -0.42 -11.50 -1.64
N THR A 78 -0.09 -10.27 -2.03
CA THR A 78 1.27 -9.82 -2.30
C THR A 78 1.77 -8.83 -1.25
N LEU A 79 0.90 -7.92 -0.79
CA LEU A 79 1.26 -6.93 0.23
C LEU A 79 1.55 -7.58 1.59
N ILE A 80 0.75 -8.55 2.02
CA ILE A 80 0.93 -9.20 3.34
C ILE A 80 2.31 -9.88 3.44
N PRO A 81 2.73 -10.78 2.52
CA PRO A 81 4.07 -11.36 2.60
C PRO A 81 5.18 -10.31 2.39
N TYR A 82 4.94 -9.27 1.59
CA TYR A 82 5.89 -8.15 1.42
C TYR A 82 6.11 -7.39 2.74
N LEU A 83 5.06 -7.16 3.53
CA LEU A 83 5.15 -6.49 4.83
C LEU A 83 5.93 -7.32 5.86
N VAL A 84 5.82 -8.65 5.81
CA VAL A 84 6.56 -9.56 6.70
C VAL A 84 8.04 -9.64 6.30
N ASP A 85 8.31 -9.94 5.02
CA ASP A 85 9.66 -10.10 4.50
C ASP A 85 9.71 -9.68 3.02
N ALA A 86 9.90 -8.39 2.81
CA ALA A 86 10.01 -7.81 1.47
C ALA A 86 11.11 -8.48 0.61
N PRO A 87 12.36 -8.66 1.11
CA PRO A 87 13.44 -9.27 0.33
C PRO A 87 13.12 -10.70 -0.14
N SER A 88 12.28 -11.44 0.59
CA SER A 88 11.86 -12.80 0.17
C SER A 88 10.96 -12.83 -1.07
N VAL A 89 10.24 -11.75 -1.36
CA VAL A 89 9.29 -11.65 -2.49
C VAL A 89 9.66 -10.57 -3.52
N ASP A 90 10.59 -9.69 -3.16
CA ASP A 90 11.14 -8.61 -3.97
C ASP A 90 12.64 -8.47 -3.61
N GLU A 91 13.49 -9.27 -4.26
CA GLU A 91 14.93 -9.39 -3.94
C GLU A 91 15.69 -8.04 -3.93
N GLY A 92 15.19 -7.04 -4.68
CA GLY A 92 15.78 -5.70 -4.76
C GLY A 92 15.23 -4.70 -3.73
N SER A 93 14.32 -5.12 -2.86
CA SER A 93 13.67 -4.22 -1.90
C SER A 93 14.64 -3.73 -0.82
N PRO A 94 14.72 -2.41 -0.57
CA PRO A 94 15.48 -1.87 0.55
C PRO A 94 14.73 -2.00 1.89
N MET A 95 13.45 -2.39 1.88
CA MET A 95 12.69 -2.64 3.10
C MET A 95 13.17 -3.95 3.72
N PRO A 96 13.68 -3.96 4.97
CA PRO A 96 14.16 -5.18 5.61
C PRO A 96 13.00 -6.11 6.01
N PRO A 97 13.28 -7.36 6.38
CA PRO A 97 12.31 -8.20 7.08
C PRO A 97 11.86 -7.52 8.37
N MET A 98 10.54 -7.46 8.59
CA MET A 98 9.95 -6.75 9.71
C MET A 98 9.62 -7.74 10.84
N PRO A 99 9.77 -7.35 12.12
CA PRO A 99 9.50 -8.21 13.26
C PRO A 99 7.98 -8.28 13.57
N ILE A 100 7.19 -8.69 12.58
CA ILE A 100 5.73 -8.81 12.65
C ILE A 100 5.27 -10.19 12.20
N SER A 101 4.16 -10.64 12.74
CA SER A 101 3.43 -11.82 12.30
C SER A 101 2.60 -11.54 11.04
N GLU A 102 2.09 -12.61 10.41
CA GLU A 102 1.18 -12.47 9.27
C GLU A 102 -0.16 -11.83 9.67
N GLU A 103 -0.62 -12.04 10.90
CA GLU A 103 -1.83 -11.40 11.44
C GLU A 103 -1.65 -9.88 11.57
N GLU A 104 -0.56 -9.45 12.19
CA GLU A 104 -0.20 -8.03 12.26
C GLU A 104 0.00 -7.41 10.87
N ALA A 105 0.56 -8.16 9.92
CA ALA A 105 0.67 -7.70 8.53
C ALA A 105 -0.69 -7.51 7.84
N ARG A 106 -1.71 -8.31 8.18
CA ARG A 106 -3.10 -8.11 7.69
C ARG A 106 -3.72 -6.85 8.27
N ASP A 107 -3.50 -6.60 9.55
CA ASP A 107 -3.97 -5.39 10.24
C ASP A 107 -3.34 -4.13 9.64
N ILE A 108 -2.03 -4.16 9.39
CA ILE A 108 -1.31 -3.10 8.70
C ILE A 108 -1.88 -2.90 7.29
N ALA A 109 -2.06 -3.97 6.52
CA ALA A 109 -2.60 -3.87 5.16
C ALA A 109 -4.04 -3.32 5.15
N ALA A 110 -4.87 -3.66 6.15
CA ALA A 110 -6.20 -3.11 6.31
C ALA A 110 -6.16 -1.59 6.55
N TYR A 111 -5.26 -1.11 7.41
CA TYR A 111 -5.04 0.32 7.61
C TYR A 111 -4.60 1.02 6.31
N LEU A 112 -3.57 0.48 5.66
CA LEU A 112 -2.96 1.09 4.48
C LEU A 112 -3.89 1.15 3.26
N TYR A 113 -4.82 0.21 3.13
CA TYR A 113 -5.85 0.26 2.10
C TYR A 113 -6.99 1.22 2.40
N GLY A 114 -7.15 1.65 3.65
CA GLY A 114 -8.06 2.72 4.04
C GLY A 114 -7.52 4.13 3.78
N LEU A 115 -6.24 4.27 3.40
CA LEU A 115 -5.58 5.55 3.07
C LEU A 115 -5.82 6.03 1.63
#